data_AF-A0A1S6FRB3-F1
#
_entry.id   AF-A0A1S6FRB3-F1
#
_cell.length_a   1.000
_cell.length_b   1.000
_cell.length_c   1.000
_cell.angle_alpha   90.00
_cell.angle_beta   90.00
_cell.angle_gamma   90.00
#
_symmetry.space_group_name_H-M   'P 1'
#
loop_
_entity.id
_entity.type
_entity.pdbx_description
1 polymer ?
#
loop_
_entity_poly.entity_id
_entity_poly.type
_entity_poly.pdbx_seq_one_letter_code
_entity_poly.pdbx_strand_id
1 'polypeptide(L)'
;MMLRNICIPLAAILGLGALANGIFMLASPTGWYFAVPGVTTTGPFNQHFIRDIGIIFLFLGAAFLTGAIRREFRIVLWGAATLWLGCHALFHFWEVAVGICGTSALLRDFPAVTFPALLGAALTFWAVADARFRSTQGETK
;
A
#
# COMPACT_ATOMS: atom_id res chain seq x y z
N MET A 1 9.01 -13.12 -19.07
CA MET A 1 10.28 -12.96 -18.33
C MET A 1 10.58 -11.50 -17.98
N MET A 2 10.36 -10.54 -18.90
CA MET A 2 10.60 -9.10 -18.66
C MET A 2 9.75 -8.48 -17.55
N LEU A 3 8.44 -8.73 -17.52
CA LEU A 3 7.54 -8.16 -16.49
C LEU A 3 7.93 -8.53 -15.05
N ARG A 4 8.43 -9.75 -14.82
CA ARG A 4 8.89 -10.18 -13.50
C ARG A 4 10.03 -9.30 -12.97
N ASN A 5 10.95 -8.92 -13.84
CA ASN A 5 12.10 -8.08 -13.49
C ASN A 5 11.68 -6.62 -13.24
N ILE A 6 10.42 -6.27 -13.49
CA ILE A 6 9.83 -4.95 -13.21
C ILE A 6 8.94 -5.04 -11.96
N CYS A 7 8.00 -5.99 -11.92
CA CYS A 7 7.02 -6.10 -10.85
C CYS A 7 7.65 -6.43 -9.50
N ILE A 8 8.68 -7.27 -9.45
CA ILE A 8 9.32 -7.64 -8.18
C ILE A 8 10.06 -6.45 -7.56
N PRO A 9 10.92 -5.70 -8.29
CA PRO A 9 11.50 -4.47 -7.77
C PRO A 9 10.46 -3.42 -7.36
N LEU A 10 9.41 -3.22 -8.16
CA LEU A 10 8.36 -2.26 -7.82
C LEU A 10 7.64 -2.64 -6.52
N ALA A 11 7.32 -3.92 -6.32
CA ALA A 11 6.74 -4.41 -5.08
C ALA A 11 7.71 -4.22 -3.89
N ALA A 12 9.01 -4.44 -4.11
CA ALA A 12 10.01 -4.23 -3.07
C ALA A 12 10.15 -2.74 -2.70
N ILE A 13 10.14 -1.84 -3.68
CA ILE A 13 10.15 -0.38 -3.45
C ILE A 13 8.90 0.05 -2.68
N LEU A 14 7.72 -0.40 -3.10
CA LEU A 14 6.46 -0.14 -2.41
C LEU A 14 6.51 -0.65 -0.96
N GLY A 15 7.03 -1.87 -0.76
CA GLY A 15 7.16 -2.47 0.56
C GLY A 15 8.14 -1.74 1.47
N LEU A 16 9.32 -1.36 0.96
CA LEU A 16 10.31 -0.57 1.69
C LEU A 16 9.78 0.82 2.03
N GLY A 17 9.08 1.47 1.12
CA GLY A 17 8.43 2.76 1.36
C GLY A 17 7.38 2.67 2.48
N ALA A 18 6.56 1.62 2.47
CA ALA A 18 5.59 1.37 3.53
C ALA A 18 6.26 1.11 4.89
N LEU A 19 7.33 0.30 4.94
CA LEU A 19 8.12 0.11 6.15
C LEU A 19 8.70 1.42 6.67
N ALA A 20 9.33 2.22 5.80
CA ALA A 20 9.91 3.50 6.19
C ALA A 20 8.87 4.46 6.76
N ASN A 21 7.69 4.55 6.11
CA ASN A 21 6.58 5.36 6.60
C ASN A 21 6.06 4.88 7.96
N GLY A 22 5.86 3.57 8.12
CA GLY A 22 5.41 2.98 9.39
C GLY A 22 6.44 3.18 10.52
N ILE A 23 7.74 3.03 10.23
CA ILE A 23 8.82 3.31 11.19
C ILE A 23 8.79 4.79 11.59
N PHE A 24 8.59 5.73 10.66
CA PHE A 24 8.50 7.15 10.99
C PHE A 24 7.32 7.45 11.92
N MET A 25 6.14 6.88 11.65
CA MET A 25 4.96 7.00 12.52
C MET A 25 5.23 6.47 13.94
N LEU A 26 5.98 5.38 14.09
CA LEU A 26 6.29 4.79 15.39
C LEU A 26 7.38 5.54 16.14
N ALA A 27 8.43 5.95 15.45
CA ALA A 27 9.59 6.62 16.04
C ALA A 27 9.30 8.09 16.40
N SER A 28 8.56 8.81 15.55
CA SER A 28 8.21 10.21 15.75
C SER A 28 6.78 10.49 15.26
N PRO A 29 5.75 10.06 16.00
CA PRO A 29 4.35 10.26 15.60
C PRO A 29 4.01 11.74 15.41
N THR A 30 4.53 12.61 16.28
CA THR A 30 4.36 14.06 16.17
C THR A 30 5.06 14.62 14.94
N GLY A 31 6.28 14.18 14.65
CA GLY A 31 7.01 14.59 13.45
C GLY A 31 6.28 14.17 12.17
N TRP A 32 5.77 12.94 12.14
CA TRP A 32 4.97 12.43 11.02
C TRP A 32 3.71 13.26 10.81
N TYR A 33 2.97 13.56 11.88
CA TYR A 33 1.73 14.32 11.85
C TYR A 33 1.89 15.72 11.21
N PHE A 34 3.00 16.41 11.48
CA PHE A 34 3.28 17.72 10.89
C PHE A 34 3.98 17.66 9.53
N ALA A 35 4.65 16.55 9.21
CA ALA A 35 5.39 16.40 7.95
C ALA A 35 4.49 15.98 6.78
N VAL A 36 3.43 15.22 7.03
CA VAL A 36 2.56 14.70 5.96
C VAL A 36 1.48 15.73 5.59
N PRO A 37 1.45 16.21 4.33
CA PRO A 37 0.48 17.21 3.90
C PRO A 37 -0.96 16.75 4.13
N GLY A 38 -1.78 17.63 4.71
CA GLY A 38 -3.21 17.38 4.90
C GLY A 38 -3.59 16.64 6.18
N VAL A 39 -2.67 15.92 6.83
CA VAL A 39 -2.97 15.18 8.06
C VAL A 39 -3.43 16.11 9.19
N THR A 40 -2.85 17.31 9.29
CA THR A 40 -3.24 18.31 10.29
C THR A 40 -4.66 18.87 10.09
N THR A 41 -5.29 18.59 8.94
CA THR A 41 -6.63 19.07 8.59
C THR A 41 -7.72 18.01 8.80
N THR A 42 -7.37 16.76 9.13
CA THR A 42 -8.32 15.64 9.26
C THR A 42 -8.69 15.30 10.71
N GLY A 43 -8.15 16.01 11.69
CA GLY A 43 -8.49 15.85 13.11
C GLY A 43 -7.33 16.23 14.04
N PRO A 44 -7.55 16.25 15.37
CA PRO A 44 -6.49 16.55 16.33
C PRO A 44 -5.44 15.43 16.40
N PHE A 45 -4.22 15.79 16.80
CA PHE A 45 -3.13 14.83 17.01
C PHE A 45 -3.51 13.75 18.02
N ASN A 46 -3.33 12.49 17.64
CA ASN A 46 -3.47 11.33 18.51
C ASN A 46 -2.31 10.35 18.26
N GLN A 47 -1.36 10.29 19.19
CA GLN A 47 -0.17 9.44 19.04
C GLN A 47 -0.49 7.94 18.99
N HIS A 48 -1.51 7.49 19.71
CA HIS A 48 -1.88 6.08 19.74
C HIS A 48 -2.41 5.67 18.36
N PHE A 49 -3.34 6.46 17.83
CA PHE A 49 -3.90 6.26 16.50
C PHE A 49 -2.83 6.28 15.40
N ILE A 50 -1.87 7.22 15.44
CA ILE A 50 -0.77 7.26 14.47
C ILE A 50 0.10 6.00 14.56
N ARG A 51 0.35 5.48 15.76
CA ARG A 51 1.14 4.25 15.95
C ARG A 51 0.40 3.00 15.47
N ASP A 52 -0.91 2.94 15.64
CA ASP A 52 -1.74 1.86 15.08
C ASP A 52 -1.64 1.83 13.55
N ILE A 53 -1.76 3.00 12.91
CA ILE A 53 -1.55 3.14 11.46
C ILE A 53 -0.10 2.76 11.10
N GLY A 54 0.87 3.16 11.91
CA GLY A 54 2.28 2.79 11.74
C GLY A 54 2.49 1.28 11.69
N ILE A 55 1.88 0.54 12.62
CA ILE A 55 1.93 -0.93 12.65
C ILE A 55 1.27 -1.52 11.40
N ILE A 56 0.14 -0.97 10.94
CA ILE A 56 -0.48 -1.37 9.67
C ILE A 56 0.50 -1.18 8.52
N PHE A 57 1.16 -0.02 8.39
CA PHE A 57 2.16 0.22 7.35
C PHE A 57 3.35 -0.74 7.42
N LEU A 58 3.78 -1.13 8.62
CA LEU A 58 4.77 -2.20 8.79
C LEU A 58 4.27 -3.53 8.23
N PHE A 59 3.02 -3.92 8.52
CA PHE A 59 2.41 -5.13 7.98
C PHE A 59 2.31 -5.09 6.45
N LEU A 60 1.86 -3.97 5.88
CA LEU A 60 1.78 -3.81 4.42
C LEU A 60 3.17 -3.95 3.77
N GLY A 61 4.17 -3.30 4.34
CA GLY A 61 5.56 -3.38 3.86
C GLY A 61 6.12 -4.80 3.93
N ALA A 62 5.94 -5.47 5.07
CA ALA A 62 6.35 -6.86 5.27
C ALA A 62 5.63 -7.81 4.31
N ALA A 63 4.34 -7.59 4.03
CA ALA A 63 3.58 -8.41 3.09
C ALA A 63 4.12 -8.30 1.65
N PHE A 64 4.39 -7.07 1.17
CA PHE A 64 4.95 -6.87 -0.17
C PHE A 64 6.35 -7.47 -0.31
N LEU A 65 7.23 -7.25 0.67
CA LEU A 65 8.59 -7.80 0.67
C LEU A 65 8.60 -9.32 0.79
N THR A 66 7.77 -9.88 1.68
CA THR A 66 7.65 -11.34 1.81
C THR A 66 7.16 -11.96 0.51
N GLY A 67 6.14 -11.39 -0.14
CA GLY A 67 5.67 -11.88 -1.44
C GLY A 67 6.68 -11.71 -2.58
N ALA A 68 7.59 -10.73 -2.49
CA ALA A 68 8.69 -10.57 -3.44
C ALA A 68 9.69 -11.73 -3.33
N ILE A 69 10.00 -12.20 -2.11
CA ILE A 69 10.96 -13.28 -1.82
C ILE A 69 10.30 -14.66 -1.95
N ARG A 70 9.13 -14.84 -1.32
CA ARG A 70 8.40 -16.11 -1.17
C ARG A 70 7.19 -16.14 -2.10
N ARG A 71 7.39 -16.72 -3.28
CA ARG A 71 6.39 -16.74 -4.35
C ARG A 71 5.10 -17.44 -3.94
N GLU A 72 5.18 -18.46 -3.11
CA GLU A 72 4.05 -19.25 -2.62
C GLU A 72 3.01 -18.42 -1.84
N PHE A 73 3.45 -17.32 -1.20
CA PHE A 73 2.56 -16.43 -0.43
C PHE A 73 2.20 -15.14 -1.18
N ARG A 74 2.79 -14.91 -2.36
CA ARG A 74 2.75 -13.62 -3.05
C ARG A 74 1.33 -13.10 -3.28
N ILE A 75 0.46 -13.92 -3.86
CA ILE A 75 -0.90 -13.49 -4.22
C ILE A 75 -1.69 -13.11 -2.98
N VAL A 76 -1.63 -13.95 -1.93
CA VAL A 76 -2.38 -13.71 -0.68
C VAL A 76 -1.86 -12.46 0.04
N LEU A 77 -0.54 -12.34 0.20
CA LEU A 77 0.06 -11.21 0.91
C LEU A 77 -0.13 -9.89 0.16
N TRP A 78 0.17 -9.86 -1.15
CA TRP A 78 0.00 -8.64 -1.95
C TRP A 78 -1.49 -8.29 -2.11
N GLY A 79 -2.36 -9.29 -2.26
CA GLY A 79 -3.80 -9.09 -2.33
C GLY A 79 -4.38 -8.49 -1.04
N ALA A 80 -4.02 -9.04 0.12
CA ALA A 80 -4.46 -8.51 1.41
C ALA A 80 -3.97 -7.07 1.64
N ALA A 81 -2.68 -6.79 1.36
CA ALA A 81 -2.13 -5.45 1.49
C ALA A 81 -2.79 -4.45 0.52
N THR A 82 -3.01 -4.88 -0.72
CA THR A 82 -3.70 -4.09 -1.75
C THR A 82 -5.15 -3.79 -1.37
N LEU A 83 -5.86 -4.76 -0.78
CA LEU A 83 -7.23 -4.57 -0.34
C LEU A 83 -7.30 -3.46 0.72
N TRP A 84 -6.41 -3.49 1.71
CA TRP A 84 -6.33 -2.41 2.70
C TRP A 84 -6.10 -1.06 2.01
N LEU A 85 -5.08 -0.97 1.14
CA LEU A 85 -4.74 0.28 0.43
C LEU A 85 -5.91 0.80 -0.40
N GLY A 86 -6.63 -0.10 -1.08
CA GLY A 86 -7.82 0.21 -1.85
C GLY A 86 -8.96 0.74 -0.98
N CYS A 87 -9.29 0.04 0.11
CA CYS A 87 -10.30 0.50 1.06
C CYS A 87 -9.96 1.87 1.66
N HIS A 88 -8.69 2.10 1.97
CA HIS A 88 -8.24 3.40 2.47
C HIS A 88 -8.34 4.49 1.42
N ALA A 89 -7.90 4.23 0.19
CA ALA A 89 -8.09 5.19 -0.90
C ALA A 89 -9.58 5.53 -1.09
N LEU A 90 -10.46 4.53 -1.12
CA LEU A 90 -11.91 4.74 -1.20
C LEU A 90 -12.47 5.56 -0.03
N PHE A 91 -11.89 5.43 1.17
CA PHE A 91 -12.26 6.25 2.31
C PHE A 91 -11.98 7.74 2.08
N HIS A 92 -10.84 8.10 1.47
CA HIS A 92 -10.56 9.50 1.08
C HIS A 92 -11.53 10.03 0.02
N PHE A 93 -11.93 9.19 -0.95
CA PHE A 93 -13.00 9.56 -1.90
C PHE A 93 -14.33 9.78 -1.19
N TRP A 94 -14.65 8.93 -0.20
CA TRP A 94 -15.86 9.07 0.60
C TRP A 94 -15.86 10.37 1.41
N GLU A 95 -14.75 10.75 2.06
CA GLU A 95 -14.63 12.00 2.82
C GLU A 95 -14.92 13.23 1.95
N VAL A 96 -14.46 13.21 0.70
CA VAL A 96 -14.79 14.26 -0.28
C VAL A 96 -16.26 14.21 -0.69
N ALA A 97 -16.81 13.02 -0.92
CA ALA A 97 -18.20 12.84 -1.33
C ALA A 97 -19.20 13.31 -0.26
N VAL A 98 -18.88 13.15 1.03
CA VAL A 98 -19.74 13.60 2.15
C VAL A 98 -19.42 15.01 2.64
N GLY A 99 -18.47 15.70 2.00
CA GLY A 99 -18.15 17.11 2.28
C GLY A 99 -17.25 17.36 3.51
N ILE A 100 -16.57 16.32 4.03
CA ILE A 100 -15.55 16.46 5.09
C ILE A 100 -14.30 17.14 4.52
N CYS A 101 -13.91 16.75 3.30
CA CYS A 101 -12.72 17.25 2.60
C CYS A 101 -13.11 17.94 1.28
N GLY A 102 -12.35 18.96 0.88
CA GLY A 102 -12.46 19.53 -0.46
C GLY A 102 -11.87 18.59 -1.53
N THR A 103 -12.29 18.74 -2.79
CA THR A 103 -11.79 17.91 -3.91
C THR A 103 -10.28 18.02 -4.15
N SER A 104 -9.65 19.12 -3.71
CA SER A 104 -8.20 19.29 -3.71
C SER A 104 -7.46 18.25 -2.87
N ALA A 105 -8.12 17.65 -1.87
CA ALA A 105 -7.58 16.55 -1.08
C ALA A 105 -7.20 15.35 -1.98
N LEU A 106 -8.03 15.01 -2.97
CA LEU A 106 -7.75 13.88 -3.87
C LEU A 106 -6.42 14.04 -4.63
N LEU A 107 -6.13 15.26 -5.09
CA LEU A 107 -4.87 15.54 -5.79
C LEU A 107 -3.67 15.50 -4.84
N ARG A 108 -3.81 16.08 -3.64
CA ARG A 108 -2.80 16.06 -2.58
C ARG A 108 -2.47 14.63 -2.14
N ASP A 109 -3.49 13.81 -1.95
CA ASP A 109 -3.38 12.48 -1.37
C ASP A 109 -3.02 11.42 -2.43
N PHE A 110 -3.19 11.73 -3.73
CA PHE A 110 -2.91 10.80 -4.82
C PHE A 110 -1.55 10.09 -4.71
N PRO A 111 -0.40 10.78 -4.50
CA PRO A 111 0.91 10.12 -4.51
C PRO A 111 1.11 9.12 -3.35
N ALA A 112 0.50 9.38 -2.20
CA ALA A 112 0.73 8.62 -0.97
C ALA A 112 -0.43 7.68 -0.59
N VAL A 113 -1.61 7.86 -1.19
CA VAL A 113 -2.83 7.11 -0.88
C VAL A 113 -3.31 6.33 -2.09
N THR A 114 -3.71 7.03 -3.16
CA THR A 114 -4.36 6.37 -4.32
C THR A 114 -3.36 5.64 -5.21
N PHE A 115 -2.21 6.24 -5.48
CA PHE A 115 -1.18 5.64 -6.34
C PHE A 115 -0.63 4.32 -5.76
N PRO A 116 -0.28 4.20 -4.46
CA PRO A 116 0.10 2.94 -3.85
C PRO A 116 -0.97 1.85 -3.97
N ALA A 117 -2.26 2.20 -3.85
CA ALA A 117 -3.36 1.27 -4.04
C ALA A 117 -3.45 0.75 -5.48
N LEU A 118 -3.36 1.64 -6.47
CA LEU A 118 -3.37 1.28 -7.89
C LEU A 118 -2.14 0.43 -8.27
N LEU A 119 -0.96 0.79 -7.76
CA LEU A 119 0.26 0.03 -7.97
C LEU A 119 0.15 -1.36 -7.33
N GLY A 120 -0.33 -1.46 -6.09
CA GLY A 120 -0.59 -2.74 -5.42
C GLY A 120 -1.56 -3.62 -6.21
N ALA A 121 -2.63 -3.04 -6.76
CA ALA A 121 -3.58 -3.74 -7.61
C ALA A 121 -2.92 -4.28 -8.88
N ALA A 122 -2.18 -3.44 -9.61
CA ALA A 122 -1.46 -3.86 -10.81
C ALA A 122 -0.47 -5.01 -10.53
N LEU A 123 0.29 -4.91 -9.42
CA LEU A 123 1.23 -5.94 -8.98
C LEU A 123 0.53 -7.25 -8.61
N THR A 124 -0.60 -7.16 -7.90
CA THR A 124 -1.41 -8.33 -7.50
C THR A 124 -2.02 -9.01 -8.72
N PHE A 125 -2.61 -8.26 -9.65
CA PHE A 125 -3.15 -8.82 -10.90
C PHE A 125 -2.06 -9.48 -11.74
N TRP A 126 -0.89 -8.86 -11.84
CA TRP A 126 0.26 -9.48 -12.47
C TRP A 126 0.66 -10.80 -11.79
N ALA A 127 0.69 -10.84 -10.45
CA ALA A 127 1.03 -12.05 -9.71
C ALA A 127 0.03 -13.20 -9.98
N VAL A 128 -1.27 -12.89 -10.08
CA VAL A 128 -2.31 -13.84 -10.47
C VAL A 128 -2.10 -14.36 -11.90
N ALA A 129 -1.79 -13.47 -12.85
CA ALA A 129 -1.52 -13.86 -14.22
C ALA A 129 -0.26 -14.74 -14.35
N ASP A 130 0.84 -14.42 -13.64
CA ASP A 130 2.07 -15.24 -13.61
C ASP A 130 1.83 -16.61 -12.98
N ALA A 131 0.95 -16.73 -11.97
CA ALA A 131 0.60 -18.02 -11.40
C ALA A 131 -0.16 -18.90 -12.41
N ARG A 132 -1.19 -18.34 -13.06
CA ARG A 132 -2.01 -19.06 -14.06
C ARG A 132 -1.20 -19.51 -15.28
N PHE A 133 -0.33 -18.65 -15.81
CA PHE A 133 0.53 -19.02 -16.94
C PHE A 133 1.44 -20.21 -16.64
N ARG A 134 1.81 -20.39 -15.37
CA ARG A 134 2.71 -21.48 -14.97
C ARG A 134 2.01 -22.77 -14.62
N SER A 135 0.78 -22.73 -14.12
CA SER A 135 -0.02 -23.95 -13.96
C SER A 135 -0.24 -24.60 -15.33
N THR A 136 -0.58 -23.81 -16.36
CA THR A 136 -0.77 -24.33 -17.73
C THR A 136 0.50 -24.91 -18.35
N GLN A 137 1.68 -24.34 -18.04
CA GLN A 137 2.97 -24.91 -18.50
C GLN A 137 3.43 -26.13 -17.68
N GLY A 138 2.94 -26.27 -16.44
CA GLY A 138 3.21 -27.43 -15.58
C GLY A 138 2.37 -28.64 -15.97
N GLU A 139 1.17 -28.43 -16.50
CA GLU A 139 0.28 -29.50 -17.01
C GLU A 139 0.70 -30.05 -18.38
N THR A 140 1.55 -29.32 -19.11
CA THR A 140 2.06 -29.71 -20.45
C THR A 140 3.43 -30.39 -20.42
N LYS A 141 3.98 -30.66 -19.23
CA LYS A 141 5.21 -31.43 -19.01
C LYS A 141 4.92 -32.68 -18.21
#